data_AF-A0A963N9A2-F1
#
_entry.id   AF-A0A963N9A2-F1
#
_cell.length_a   1.000
_cell.length_b   1.000
_cell.length_c   1.000
_cell.angle_alpha   90.00
_cell.angle_beta   90.00
_cell.angle_gamma   90.00
#
_symmetry.space_group_name_H-M   'P 1'
#
loop_
_entity.id
_entity.type
_entity.pdbx_description
1 polymer ?
#
loop_
_entity_poly.entity_id
_entity_poly.type
_entity_poly.pdbx_seq_one_letter_code
_entity_poly.pdbx_strand_id
1 'polypeptide(L)'
;TTERILTEMLRVAAEAVVSFPNFAYRANRAAIADGHMPVSEDLPYDWFDTPNVRFFTIVDFEHLCRRLDIEIRERLAFDEAGQEVSDDPNLNGSLAFYRLGRRS
;
A
#
# COMPACT_ATOMS: atom_id res chain seq x y z
N THR A 1 3.80 -3.71 14.89
CA THR A 1 4.18 -2.83 13.76
C THR A 1 3.95 -3.59 12.46
N THR A 2 3.89 -2.90 11.31
CA THR A 2 3.78 -3.55 9.99
C THR A 2 4.89 -4.58 9.77
N GLU A 3 6.13 -4.23 10.15
CA GLU A 3 7.29 -5.14 10.14
C GLU A 3 7.03 -6.48 10.82
N ARG A 4 6.51 -6.44 12.05
CA ARG A 4 6.22 -7.64 12.82
C ARG A 4 5.16 -8.49 12.14
N ILE A 5 4.13 -7.87 11.55
CA ILE A 5 3.06 -8.58 10.84
C ILE A 5 3.65 -9.31 9.63
N LEU A 6 4.41 -8.60 8.78
CA LEU A 6 5.02 -9.18 7.59
C LEU A 6 5.98 -10.33 7.93
N THR A 7 6.80 -10.14 8.97
CA THR A 7 7.74 -11.16 9.45
C THR A 7 7.02 -12.39 9.97
N GLU A 8 5.96 -12.23 10.77
CA GLU A 8 5.19 -13.36 11.30
C GLU A 8 4.40 -14.09 10.21
N MET A 9 3.82 -13.37 9.23
CA MET A 9 3.14 -13.97 8.08
C MET A 9 4.10 -14.89 7.31
N LEU A 10 5.25 -14.35 6.93
CA LEU A 10 6.26 -15.10 6.20
C LEU A 10 7.02 -16.08 7.09
N ARG A 11 6.94 -16.03 8.42
CA ARG A 11 7.48 -17.08 9.31
C ARG A 11 6.64 -18.36 9.25
N VAL A 12 5.32 -18.22 9.10
CA VAL A 12 4.38 -19.35 9.09
C VAL A 12 4.12 -19.88 7.68
N ALA A 13 4.03 -19.00 6.68
CA ALA A 13 3.72 -19.36 5.30
C ALA A 13 4.91 -19.16 4.34
N ALA A 14 4.91 -19.89 3.22
CA ALA A 14 5.90 -19.74 2.16
C ALA A 14 5.67 -18.48 1.29
N GLU A 15 4.42 -18.03 1.23
CA GLU A 15 4.00 -16.80 0.54
C GLU A 15 2.99 -16.03 1.40
N ALA A 16 2.86 -14.73 1.13
CA ALA A 16 1.85 -13.87 1.74
C ALA A 16 1.25 -12.93 0.69
N VAL A 17 -0.05 -12.65 0.78
CA VAL A 17 -0.71 -11.61 -0.02
C VAL A 17 -1.02 -10.42 0.87
N VAL A 18 -0.68 -9.22 0.40
CA VAL A 18 -0.91 -7.96 1.11
C VAL A 18 -1.56 -6.98 0.15
N SER A 19 -2.62 -6.30 0.61
CA SER A 19 -3.22 -5.18 -0.11
C SER A 19 -3.40 -3.97 0.80
N PHE A 20 -3.34 -2.78 0.21
CA PHE A 20 -3.50 -1.52 0.95
C PHE A 20 -3.82 -0.34 0.03
N PRO A 21 -4.56 0.67 0.53
CA PRO A 21 -4.71 1.94 -0.15
C PRO A 21 -3.36 2.63 -0.33
N ASN A 22 -3.06 3.07 -1.56
CA ASN A 22 -1.87 3.82 -1.87
C ASN A 22 -2.05 5.31 -1.51
N PHE A 23 -1.46 5.73 -0.40
CA PHE A 23 -1.60 7.12 0.05
C PHE A 23 -0.99 8.15 -0.93
N ALA A 24 -0.07 7.72 -1.80
CA ALA A 24 0.54 8.58 -2.82
C ALA A 24 -0.33 8.78 -4.07
N TYR A 25 -1.54 8.20 -4.13
CA TYR A 25 -2.47 8.39 -5.23
C TYR A 25 -2.75 9.88 -5.48
N ARG A 26 -2.85 10.27 -6.75
CA ARG A 26 -2.96 11.68 -7.19
C ARG A 26 -4.08 12.46 -6.49
N ALA A 27 -5.23 11.84 -6.21
CA ALA A 27 -6.34 12.50 -5.53
C ALA A 27 -5.96 12.92 -4.09
N ASN A 28 -5.23 12.06 -3.38
CA ASN A 28 -4.73 12.35 -2.04
C ASN A 28 -3.71 13.48 -2.06
N ARG A 29 -2.81 13.49 -3.06
CA ARG A 29 -1.83 14.59 -3.22
C ARG A 29 -2.51 15.91 -3.49
N ALA A 30 -3.57 15.93 -4.30
CA ALA A 30 -4.36 17.12 -4.58
C ALA A 30 -5.04 17.64 -3.31
N ALA A 31 -5.73 16.78 -2.55
CA ALA A 31 -6.36 17.18 -1.29
C ALA A 31 -5.36 17.78 -0.29
N ILE A 32 -4.16 17.20 -0.16
CA ILE A 32 -3.11 17.73 0.70
C ILE A 32 -2.59 19.09 0.19
N ALA A 33 -2.43 19.24 -1.13
CA ALA A 33 -2.04 20.51 -1.74
C ALA A 33 -3.10 21.62 -1.49
N ASP A 34 -4.37 21.22 -1.41
CA ASP A 34 -5.50 22.10 -1.06
C ASP A 34 -5.64 22.32 0.47
N GLY A 35 -4.76 21.72 1.29
CA GLY A 35 -4.74 21.90 2.74
C GLY A 35 -5.66 20.98 3.53
N HIS A 36 -6.18 19.92 2.92
CA HIS A 36 -7.12 18.98 3.52
C HIS A 36 -6.53 17.58 3.70
N MET A 37 -6.99 16.89 4.75
CA MET A 37 -6.72 15.45 4.86
C MET A 37 -7.50 14.72 3.76
N PRO A 38 -6.87 13.81 2.99
CA PRO A 38 -7.59 13.03 2.00
C PRO A 38 -8.67 12.16 2.65
N VAL A 39 -9.86 12.21 2.06
CA VAL A 39 -10.93 11.25 2.31
C VAL A 39 -11.27 10.64 0.96
N SER A 40 -11.22 9.32 0.85
CA SER A 40 -11.53 8.58 -0.39
C SER A 40 -12.30 7.30 -0.06
N GLU A 41 -12.78 6.58 -1.08
CA GLU A 41 -13.44 5.28 -0.86
C GLU A 41 -12.54 4.30 -0.11
N ASP A 42 -11.25 4.28 -0.43
CA ASP A 42 -10.27 3.42 0.24
C ASP A 42 -9.71 4.02 1.56
N LEU A 43 -10.01 5.29 1.85
CA LEU A 43 -9.66 6.03 3.07
C LEU A 43 -10.89 6.79 3.61
N PRO A 44 -11.94 6.09 4.05
CA PRO A 44 -13.25 6.70 4.29
C PRO A 44 -13.39 7.39 5.65
N TYR A 45 -12.28 7.56 6.37
CA TYR A 45 -12.30 8.03 7.76
C TYR A 45 -11.93 9.50 7.84
N ASP A 46 -12.67 10.24 8.67
CA ASP A 46 -12.28 11.59 9.05
C ASP A 46 -10.95 11.59 9.80
N TRP A 47 -10.21 12.70 9.67
CA TRP A 47 -8.89 12.86 10.28
C TRP A 47 -8.89 12.70 11.81
N PHE A 48 -10.04 12.93 12.46
CA PHE A 48 -10.21 12.81 13.91
C PHE A 48 -10.83 11.48 14.37
N ASP A 49 -11.25 10.61 13.43
CA ASP A 49 -11.90 9.32 13.74
C ASP A 49 -11.31 8.18 12.88
N THR A 50 -10.00 8.20 12.68
CA THR A 50 -9.32 7.13 11.96
C THR A 50 -9.04 5.97 12.92
N PRO A 51 -9.44 4.71 12.61
CA PRO A 51 -8.93 3.54 13.33
C PRO A 51 -7.40 3.44 13.15
N ASN A 52 -6.72 2.42 13.70
CA ASN A 52 -5.25 2.23 13.56
C ASN A 52 -4.78 1.96 12.10
N VAL A 53 -5.13 2.84 11.17
CA VAL A 53 -4.77 2.86 9.75
C VAL A 53 -3.36 3.42 9.66
N ARG A 54 -2.53 2.70 8.92
CA ARG A 54 -1.18 3.14 8.61
C ARG A 54 -1.20 3.55 7.15
N PHE A 55 -0.90 4.82 6.91
CA PHE A 55 -0.72 5.32 5.55
C PHE A 55 0.66 4.90 5.06
N PHE A 56 0.71 4.19 3.95
CA PHE A 56 1.93 3.88 3.24
C PHE A 56 1.73 4.11 1.74
N THR A 57 2.82 4.47 1.08
CA THR A 57 2.89 4.51 -0.38
C THR A 57 3.41 3.18 -0.90
N ILE A 58 3.20 2.90 -2.20
CA ILE A 58 3.82 1.77 -2.89
C ILE A 58 5.35 1.79 -2.68
N VAL A 59 5.96 2.97 -2.80
CA VAL A 59 7.42 3.15 -2.63
C VAL A 59 7.87 2.83 -1.20
N ASP A 60 7.14 3.29 -0.18
CA ASP A 60 7.48 3.01 1.22
C ASP A 60 7.35 1.51 1.55
N PHE A 61 6.30 0.86 1.03
CA PHE A 61 6.09 -0.56 1.24
C PHE A 61 7.19 -1.41 0.58
N GLU A 62 7.60 -1.06 -0.64
CA GLU A 62 8.72 -1.74 -1.30
C GLU A 62 10.04 -1.52 -0.58
N HIS A 63 10.30 -0.32 -0.06
CA HIS A 63 11.46 -0.07 0.80
C HIS A 63 11.44 -0.93 2.06
N LEU A 64 10.28 -1.07 2.69
CA LEU A 64 10.12 -1.95 3.84
C LEU A 64 10.40 -3.42 3.48
N CYS A 65 9.88 -3.91 2.36
CA CYS A 65 10.14 -5.27 1.89
C CYS A 65 11.64 -5.49 1.65
N ARG A 66 12.33 -4.53 1.01
CA ARG A 66 13.79 -4.60 0.80
C ARG A 66 14.55 -4.62 2.14
N ARG A 67 14.13 -3.81 3.12
CA ARG A 67 14.75 -3.79 4.46
C ARG A 67 14.58 -5.10 5.22
N LEU A 68 13.48 -5.80 5.01
CA LEU A 68 13.16 -7.08 5.67
C LEU A 68 13.63 -8.30 4.87
N ASP A 69 14.37 -8.10 3.77
CA ASP A 69 14.81 -9.16 2.85
C ASP A 69 13.65 -10.02 2.29
N ILE A 70 12.49 -9.39 2.09
CA ILE A 70 11.29 -10.01 1.54
C ILE A 70 11.37 -9.95 0.01
N GLU A 71 11.09 -11.08 -0.64
CA GLU A 71 10.95 -11.16 -2.09
C GLU A 71 9.56 -10.66 -2.50
N ILE A 72 9.50 -9.72 -3.45
CA ILE A 72 8.25 -9.33 -4.09
C ILE A 72 8.11 -10.17 -5.36
N ARG A 73 7.18 -11.13 -5.36
CA ARG A 73 6.93 -12.03 -6.49
C ARG A 73 5.97 -11.45 -7.51
N GLU A 74 5.05 -10.59 -7.05
CA GLU A 74 4.07 -9.93 -7.89
C GLU A 74 3.69 -8.58 -7.29
N ARG A 75 3.49 -7.61 -8.16
CA ARG A 75 3.00 -6.27 -7.84
C ARG A 75 1.92 -5.90 -8.84
N LEU A 76 0.72 -5.67 -8.34
CA LEU A 76 -0.40 -5.11 -9.10
C LEU A 76 -0.86 -3.82 -8.43
N ALA A 77 -1.33 -2.88 -9.23
CA ALA A 77 -1.97 -1.66 -8.74
C ALA A 77 -3.22 -1.41 -9.57
N PHE A 78 -4.25 -0.87 -8.94
CA PHE A 78 -5.53 -0.59 -9.57
C PHE A 78 -5.94 0.85 -9.30
N ASP A 79 -6.63 1.48 -10.25
CA ASP A 79 -7.31 2.75 -10.03
C ASP A 79 -8.68 2.54 -9.36
N GLU A 80 -9.39 3.63 -9.09
CA GLU A 80 -10.72 3.62 -8.46
C GLU A 80 -11.78 2.90 -9.31
N ALA A 81 -11.56 2.75 -10.62
CA ALA A 81 -12.43 1.99 -11.51
C ALA A 81 -12.07 0.48 -11.54
N GLY A 82 -11.10 0.05 -10.73
CA GLY A 82 -10.60 -1.31 -10.69
C GLY A 82 -9.78 -1.70 -11.92
N GLN A 83 -9.33 -0.73 -12.73
CA GLN A 83 -8.48 -0.99 -13.88
C GLN A 83 -7.02 -1.11 -13.45
N GLU A 84 -6.30 -2.07 -14.00
CA GLU A 84 -4.89 -2.25 -13.68
C GLU A 84 -4.06 -1.07 -14.19
N VAL A 85 -3.23 -0.52 -13.32
CA VAL A 85 -2.33 0.59 -13.59
C VAL A 85 -0.90 0.09 -13.67
N SER A 86 -0.32 0.20 -14.86
CA SER A 86 1.10 -0.11 -15.09
C SER A 86 1.98 1.14 -15.18
N ASP A 87 1.43 2.27 -15.63
CA ASP A 87 2.15 3.55 -15.75
C ASP A 87 2.08 4.37 -14.45
N ASP A 88 3.25 4.68 -13.89
CA ASP A 88 3.47 5.24 -12.54
C ASP A 88 2.42 4.79 -11.50
N PRO A 89 2.46 3.51 -11.06
CA PRO A 89 1.49 2.97 -10.11
C PRO A 89 1.42 3.75 -8.79
N ASN A 90 2.53 4.37 -8.37
CA ASN A 90 2.60 5.12 -7.13
C ASN A 90 1.83 6.46 -7.22
N LEU A 91 1.70 7.04 -8.41
CA LEU A 91 0.88 8.21 -8.66
C LEU A 91 -0.57 7.84 -9.05
N ASN A 92 -0.72 6.80 -9.87
CA ASN A 92 -1.96 6.53 -10.59
C ASN A 92 -2.82 5.39 -10.02
N GLY A 93 -2.27 4.51 -9.18
CA GLY A 93 -3.03 3.47 -8.49
C GLY A 93 -3.57 3.94 -7.15
N SER A 94 -4.86 3.72 -6.88
CA SER A 94 -5.50 3.94 -5.58
C SER A 94 -5.30 2.76 -4.64
N LEU A 95 -5.20 1.53 -5.16
CA LEU A 95 -5.06 0.29 -4.40
C LEU A 95 -3.88 -0.53 -4.91
N ALA A 96 -3.05 -1.02 -3.99
CA ALA A 96 -1.91 -1.88 -4.31
C ALA A 96 -2.13 -3.32 -3.81
N PHE A 97 -1.65 -4.29 -4.58
CA PHE A 97 -1.61 -5.70 -4.23
C PHE A 97 -0.21 -6.27 -4.43
N TYR A 98 0.24 -7.04 -3.46
CA TYR A 98 1.55 -7.67 -3.46
C TYR A 98 1.43 -9.15 -3.10
N ARG A 99 2.11 -9.99 -3.88
CA ARG A 99 2.44 -11.36 -3.50
C ARG A 99 3.89 -11.39 -3.05
N LEU A 100 4.10 -11.76 -1.80
CA LEU A 100 5.38 -11.77 -1.12
C LEU A 100 5.89 -13.20 -0.93
N GLY A 101 7.20 -13.35 -0.91
CA GLY A 101 7.90 -14.59 -0.65
C GLY A 101 9.13 -14.40 0.23
N ARG A 102 9.72 -15.51 0.66
CA ARG A 102 11.06 -15.51 1.25
C ARG A 102 12.10 -15.49 0.14
N ARG A 103 13.18 -14.72 0.31
CA ARG A 103 14.37 -14.83 -0.52
C ARG A 103 15.02 -16.20 -0.29
N SER A 104 15.17 -16.99 -1.34
CA SER A 104 15.80 -18.32 -1.33
C SER A 104 17.32 -18.23 -1.36
#